data_AF-A0A973HD48-F1
#
_entry.id   AF-A0A973HD48-F1
#
_cell.length_a   1.000
_cell.length_b   1.000
_cell.length_c   1.000
_cell.angle_alpha   90.00
_cell.angle_beta   90.00
_cell.angle_gamma   90.00
#
_symmetry.space_group_name_H-M   'P 1'
#
loop_
_entity.id
_entity.type
_entity.pdbx_description
1 polymer ?
#
loop_
_entity_poly.entity_id
_entity_poly.type
_entity_poly.pdbx_seq_one_letter_code
_entity_poly.pdbx_strand_id
1 'polypeptide(L)'
;VWALYGLSGAGAIKRLPLTKLALILIAGIFLLRGISFVGLMPMFPENSLTFWLISSGICLFIGGLFAVGSWQQWSVLGGKNA
;
A
#
# COMPACT_ATOMS: atom_id res chain seq x y z
N VAL A 1 -4.61 12.58 -0.28
CA VAL A 1 -3.29 12.44 0.39
C VAL A 1 -2.48 11.25 -0.16
N TRP A 2 -2.97 10.02 -0.09
CA TRP A 2 -2.20 8.83 -0.49
C TRP A 2 -1.84 8.81 -1.98
N ALA A 3 -2.78 9.23 -2.84
CA ALA A 3 -2.56 9.39 -4.28
C ALA A 3 -1.41 10.36 -4.59
N LEU A 4 -1.23 11.45 -3.81
CA LEU A 4 -0.13 12.41 -4.01
C LEU A 4 1.23 11.76 -3.72
N TYR A 5 1.33 10.97 -2.65
CA TYR A 5 2.55 10.21 -2.37
C TYR A 5 2.83 9.13 -3.42
N GLY A 6 1.78 8.48 -3.94
CA GLY A 6 1.90 7.58 -5.10
C GLY A 6 2.43 8.28 -6.35
N LEU A 7 1.85 9.43 -6.71
CA LEU A 7 2.26 10.25 -7.85
C LEU A 7 3.69 10.77 -7.70
N SER A 8 4.07 11.16 -6.47
CA SER A 8 5.43 11.59 -6.13
C SER A 8 6.43 10.44 -6.15
N GLY A 9 6.00 9.22 -5.80
CA GLY A 9 6.80 8.00 -5.89
C GLY A 9 7.03 7.56 -7.33
N ALA A 10 6.04 7.75 -8.20
CA ALA A 10 6.10 7.48 -9.63
C ALA A 10 6.88 8.53 -10.43
N GLY A 11 7.34 9.62 -9.79
CA GLY A 11 8.08 10.70 -10.46
C GLY A 11 7.21 11.64 -11.31
N ALA A 12 5.89 11.51 -11.27
CA ALA A 12 4.97 12.34 -12.03
C ALA A 12 4.78 13.75 -11.42
N ILE A 13 5.11 13.93 -10.13
CA ILE A 13 5.15 15.24 -9.47
C ILE A 13 6.45 15.44 -8.69
N LYS A 14 6.70 16.69 -8.26
CA LYS A 14 7.86 17.04 -7.44
C LYS A 14 7.91 16.16 -6.18
N ARG A 15 9.11 15.70 -5.86
CA ARG A 15 9.34 14.78 -4.76
C ARG A 15 8.93 15.38 -3.42
N LEU A 16 7.98 14.76 -2.74
CA LEU A 16 7.58 15.13 -1.40
C LEU A 16 8.58 14.60 -0.36
N PRO A 17 8.83 15.32 0.75
CA PRO A 17 9.61 14.79 1.85
C PRO A 17 8.92 13.53 2.40
N LEU A 18 9.72 12.56 2.85
CA LEU A 18 9.24 11.29 3.43
C LEU A 18 8.46 10.37 2.46
N THR A 19 8.52 10.60 1.14
CA THR A 19 7.81 9.77 0.14
C THR A 19 8.09 8.28 0.31
N LYS A 20 9.35 7.90 0.58
CA LYS A 20 9.74 6.51 0.84
C LYS A 20 8.98 5.91 2.03
N LEU A 21 8.95 6.63 3.16
CA LEU A 21 8.26 6.18 4.37
C LEU A 21 6.75 6.08 4.12
N ALA A 22 6.17 7.08 3.46
CA ALA A 22 4.75 7.09 3.14
C ALA A 22 4.34 5.90 2.26
N LEU A 23 5.10 5.59 1.21
CA LEU A 23 4.80 4.45 0.33
C LEU A 23 4.91 3.10 1.06
N ILE A 24 5.93 2.93 1.91
CA ILE A 24 6.08 1.72 2.74
C ILE A 24 4.89 1.58 3.70
N LEU A 25 4.48 2.68 4.35
CA LEU A 25 3.34 2.67 5.27
C LEU A 25 2.03 2.34 4.54
N ILE A 26 1.79 2.95 3.38
CA ILE A 26 0.61 2.70 2.54
C ILE A 26 0.56 1.22 2.13
N ALA A 27 1.67 0.69 1.61
CA ALA A 27 1.79 -0.71 1.24
C ALA A 27 1.55 -1.63 2.45
N GLY A 28 2.18 -1.32 3.59
CA GLY A 28 2.04 -2.08 4.83
C GLY A 28 0.61 -2.14 5.34
N ILE A 29 -0.12 -1.02 5.32
CA ILE A 29 -1.52 -0.96 5.76
C ILE A 29 -2.41 -1.84 4.86
N PHE A 30 -2.24 -1.76 3.53
CA PHE A 30 -3.02 -2.56 2.61
C PHE A 30 -2.71 -4.06 2.70
N LEU A 31 -1.44 -4.43 2.84
CA LEU A 31 -1.03 -5.82 3.02
C LEU A 31 -1.51 -6.38 4.35
N LEU A 32 -1.34 -5.63 5.45
CA LEU A 32 -1.86 -6.01 6.77
C LEU A 32 -3.36 -6.27 6.68
N ARG A 33 -4.12 -5.33 6.12
CA ARG A 33 -5.57 -5.48 5.97
C ARG A 33 -5.95 -6.69 5.13
N GLY A 34 -5.21 -6.94 4.04
CA GLY A 34 -5.44 -8.09 3.17
C GLY A 34 -5.16 -9.44 3.83
N ILE A 35 -4.17 -9.52 4.73
CA ILE A 35 -3.79 -10.74 5.46
C ILE A 35 -4.65 -10.95 6.70
N SER A 36 -5.03 -9.86 7.40
CA SER A 36 -5.82 -9.90 8.63
C SER A 36 -7.27 -10.34 8.43
N PHE A 37 -7.72 -10.61 7.20
CA PHE A 37 -9.11 -10.97 6.92
C PHE A 37 -9.58 -12.20 7.70
N VAL A 38 -8.71 -13.20 7.90
CA VAL A 38 -9.04 -14.43 8.67
C VAL A 38 -9.35 -14.12 10.13
N GLY A 39 -8.68 -13.10 10.71
CA GLY A 39 -8.92 -12.66 12.08
C GLY A 39 -10.11 -11.71 12.24
N LEU A 40 -10.42 -10.89 11.22
CA LEU A 40 -11.59 -9.99 11.27
C LEU A 40 -12.91 -10.67 10.89
N MET A 41 -12.87 -11.73 10.08
CA MET A 41 -14.06 -12.47 9.65
C MET A 41 -14.97 -12.90 10.82
N PRO A 42 -14.47 -13.48 11.94
CA PRO A 42 -15.33 -13.83 13.08
C PRO A 42 -15.88 -12.63 13.86
N MET A 43 -15.30 -11.43 13.73
CA MET A 43 -15.83 -10.20 14.34
C MET A 43 -17.00 -9.58 13.56
N PHE A 44 -17.13 -9.89 12.26
CA PHE A 44 -18.18 -9.34 11.40
C PHE A 44 -18.84 -10.45 10.56
N PRO A 45 -19.62 -11.34 11.19
CA PRO A 45 -20.25 -12.48 10.52
C PRO A 45 -21.33 -12.09 9.51
N GLU A 46 -21.83 -10.86 9.58
CA GLU A 46 -22.85 -10.28 8.68
C GLU A 46 -22.34 -10.15 7.23
N ASN A 47 -21.02 -10.14 7.02
CA ASN A 47 -20.40 -9.94 5.71
C ASN A 47 -20.17 -11.25 4.95
N SER A 48 -20.46 -11.26 3.65
CA SER A 48 -20.27 -12.44 2.81
C SER A 48 -18.80 -12.82 2.64
N LEU A 49 -18.52 -14.13 2.49
CA LEU A 49 -17.20 -14.64 2.15
C LEU A 49 -16.65 -14.01 0.86
N THR A 50 -17.51 -13.78 -0.13
CA THR A 50 -17.15 -13.10 -1.38
C THR A 50 -16.69 -11.67 -1.13
N PHE A 51 -17.35 -10.92 -0.24
CA PHE A 51 -16.91 -9.57 0.14
C PHE A 51 -15.51 -9.57 0.76
N TRP A 52 -15.26 -10.52 1.65
CA TRP A 52 -13.94 -10.69 2.27
C TRP A 52 -12.85 -11.02 1.24
N LEU A 53 -13.11 -11.97 0.33
CA LEU A 53 -12.16 -12.36 -0.70
C LEU A 53 -11.89 -11.24 -1.71
N ILE A 54 -12.94 -10.60 -2.24
CA ILE A 54 -12.82 -9.51 -3.22
C ILE A 54 -12.05 -8.34 -2.61
N SER A 55 -12.47 -7.87 -1.44
CA SER A 55 -11.84 -6.71 -0.81
C SER A 55 -10.39 -7.01 -0.40
N SER A 56 -10.12 -8.20 0.15
CA SER A 56 -8.75 -8.59 0.53
C SER A 56 -7.87 -8.74 -0.70
N GLY A 57 -8.38 -9.32 -1.79
CA GLY A 57 -7.70 -9.39 -3.07
C GLY A 57 -7.33 -8.02 -3.63
N ILE A 58 -8.26 -7.06 -3.61
CA ILE A 58 -7.99 -5.67 -4.05
C ILE A 58 -6.92 -5.03 -3.17
N CYS A 59 -7.00 -5.17 -1.84
CA CYS A 59 -6.01 -4.60 -0.93
C CYS A 59 -4.63 -5.24 -1.12
N LEU A 60 -4.54 -6.56 -1.27
CA LEU A 60 -3.28 -7.25 -1.54
C LEU A 60 -2.69 -6.83 -2.90
N PHE A 61 -3.53 -6.69 -3.92
CA PHE A 61 -3.09 -6.25 -5.24
C PHE A 61 -2.52 -4.84 -5.21
N ILE A 62 -3.24 -3.88 -4.64
CA ILE A 62 -2.79 -2.49 -4.51
C ILE A 62 -1.54 -2.42 -3.60
N GLY A 63 -1.57 -3.07 -2.44
CA GLY A 63 -0.43 -3.12 -1.52
C GLY A 63 0.82 -3.72 -2.16
N GLY A 64 0.65 -4.77 -2.98
CA GLY A 64 1.70 -5.39 -3.77
C GLY A 64 2.29 -4.44 -4.81
N LEU A 65 1.45 -3.73 -5.58
CA LEU A 65 1.91 -2.73 -6.55
C LEU A 65 2.71 -1.62 -5.88
N PHE A 66 2.24 -1.10 -4.74
CA PHE A 66 2.99 -0.09 -3.97
C PHE A 66 4.30 -0.64 -3.41
N ALA A 67 4.33 -1.87 -2.91
CA ALA A 67 5.54 -2.51 -2.40
C ALA A 67 6.59 -2.71 -3.51
N VAL A 68 6.16 -3.27 -4.64
CA VAL A 68 7.04 -3.52 -5.81
C VAL A 68 7.51 -2.20 -6.42
N GLY A 69 6.62 -1.22 -6.60
CA GLY A 69 6.98 0.10 -7.10
C GLY A 69 7.97 0.82 -6.17
N SER A 70 7.78 0.72 -4.86
CA SER A 70 8.72 1.26 -3.87
C SER A 70 10.08 0.58 -3.93
N TRP A 71 10.10 -0.74 -4.14
CA TRP A 71 11.33 -1.52 -4.29
C TRP A 71 12.09 -1.15 -5.55
N GLN A 72 11.40 -1.02 -6.70
CA GLN A 72 12.00 -0.62 -7.97
C GLN A 72 12.62 0.79 -7.87
N GLN A 73 11.93 1.70 -7.18
CA GLN A 73 12.40 3.08 -7.00
C GLN A 73 13.30 3.25 -5.76
N TRP A 74 13.74 2.17 -5.10
CA TRP A 74 14.44 2.25 -3.80
C TRP A 74 15.78 3.00 -3.87
N SER A 75 16.54 2.83 -4.96
CA SER A 75 17.80 3.55 -5.21
C SER A 75 17.54 5.03 -5.45
N VAL A 76 16.50 5.34 -6.22
CA VAL A 76 16.07 6.71 -6.51
C VAL A 76 15.58 7.37 -5.22
N LEU A 77 14.80 6.67 -4.39
CA LEU A 77 14.22 7.12 -3.11
C LEU A 77 15.23 7.19 -1.97
N GLY A 78 16.32 6.43 -2.05
CA GLY A 78 17.41 6.40 -1.06
C GLY A 78 18.57 7.35 -1.38
N GLY A 79 18.60 7.98 -2.56
CA GLY A 79 19.60 8.97 -2.91
C GLY A 79 19.61 10.11 -1.90
N LYS A 80 20.69 10.20 -1.11
CA LYS A 80 21.04 11.30 -0.19
C LYS A 80 20.85 12.64 -0.90
N ASN A 81 19.69 13.25 -0.72
CA ASN A 81 19.38 14.65 -0.99
C ASN A 81 18.10 14.96 -0.20
N ALA A 82 18.25 14.89 1.12
CA ALA A 82 17.48 15.71 2.05
C ALA A 82 18.44 16.79 2.55
#